data_AF-A0A0F9KK24-F1
#
_entry.id   AF-A0A0F9KK24-F1
#
_cell.length_a   1.000
_cell.length_b   1.000
_cell.length_c   1.000
_cell.angle_alpha   90.00
_cell.angle_beta   90.00
_cell.angle_gamma   90.00
#
_symmetry.space_group_name_H-M   'P 1'
#
loop_
_entity.id
_entity.type
_entity.pdbx_description
1 polymer ?
#
loop_
_entity_poly.entity_id
_entity_poly.type
_entity_poly.pdbx_seq_one_letter_code
_entity_poly.pdbx_strand_id
1 'polypeptide(L)'
;MVQEGPFVPSLETRPFGTPLRRFRGLLKEYNSEKVSPDGGGREYMRITFDFIDLEVMESMEPYPFPIATLQISYSTATETRWDALAQSIKRVVGLNPTLEDIVGKTQEWAYLEATLRAQVEGVWTNTKQEAWQLVSLAGTVSGNGVDDGIDDHVLALLDGKTEQDFYAVLYADELVRKHPETISAATERLLLPALEKAGRITRDTEGIYHIQPKEGATPAEAALPPVTQPE
;
A
#
# COMPACT_ATOMS: atom_id res chain seq x y z
N MET A 1 9.02 2.82 -24.26
CA MET A 1 9.39 3.46 -25.55
C MET A 1 9.18 4.96 -25.39
N VAL A 2 10.24 5.77 -25.40
CA VAL A 2 10.15 7.22 -25.24
C VAL A 2 10.03 7.83 -26.63
N GLN A 3 8.94 8.54 -26.92
CA GLN A 3 8.74 9.17 -28.22
C GLN A 3 9.17 10.65 -28.17
N GLU A 4 10.18 10.99 -28.98
CA GLU A 4 10.77 12.33 -29.15
C GLU A 4 9.87 13.22 -30.05
N GLY A 5 8.74 13.69 -29.52
CA GLY A 5 7.92 14.71 -30.17
C GLY A 5 8.07 16.07 -29.48
N PRO A 6 8.06 17.21 -30.21
CA PRO A 6 8.08 18.54 -29.60
C PRO A 6 6.80 18.80 -28.81
N PHE A 7 6.95 19.12 -27.52
CA PHE A 7 5.85 19.45 -26.62
C PHE A 7 5.10 20.70 -27.09
N VAL A 8 3.77 20.59 -27.27
CA VAL A 8 2.89 21.72 -27.57
C VAL A 8 2.04 22.02 -26.33
N PRO A 9 2.20 23.18 -25.66
CA PRO A 9 1.42 23.52 -24.48
C PRO A 9 -0.05 23.75 -24.85
N SER A 10 -0.97 23.12 -24.11
CA SER A 10 -2.41 23.37 -24.22
C SER A 10 -2.83 24.58 -23.37
N LEU A 11 -3.73 25.40 -23.90
CA LEU A 11 -4.32 26.56 -23.21
C LEU A 11 -5.67 26.24 -22.54
N GLU A 12 -6.12 25.00 -22.59
CA GLU A 12 -7.38 24.59 -21.96
C GLU A 12 -7.21 24.47 -20.44
N THR A 13 -7.95 25.30 -19.70
CA THR A 13 -8.05 25.23 -18.24
C THR A 13 -8.78 23.95 -17.84
N ARG A 14 -8.04 22.94 -17.40
CA ARG A 14 -8.60 21.67 -16.95
C ARG A 14 -8.95 21.70 -15.46
N PRO A 15 -9.99 20.96 -15.05
CA PRO A 15 -10.25 20.74 -13.64
C PRO A 15 -9.00 20.15 -12.98
N PHE A 16 -8.61 20.76 -11.87
CA PHE A 16 -7.42 20.46 -11.07
C PHE A 16 -7.08 18.96 -11.00
N GLY A 17 -5.91 18.56 -11.51
CA GLY A 17 -5.38 17.21 -11.39
C GLY A 17 -4.15 16.98 -12.26
N THR A 18 -3.25 16.11 -11.81
CA THR A 18 -2.13 15.62 -12.64
C THR A 18 -2.65 14.61 -13.68
N PRO A 19 -2.12 14.56 -14.92
CA PRO A 19 -2.51 13.54 -15.91
C PRO A 19 -1.93 12.15 -15.59
N LEU A 20 -1.07 12.05 -14.57
CA LEU A 20 -0.47 10.81 -14.11
C LEU A 20 -1.54 9.86 -13.55
N ARG A 21 -1.47 8.58 -13.95
CA ARG A 21 -2.31 7.49 -13.42
C ARG A 21 -1.48 6.48 -12.65
N ARG A 22 -0.26 6.19 -13.10
CA ARG A 22 0.72 5.33 -12.40
C ARG A 22 2.13 5.81 -12.71
N PHE A 23 2.95 5.95 -11.69
CA PHE A 23 4.34 6.35 -11.86
C PHE A 23 5.20 5.82 -10.72
N ARG A 24 6.49 5.76 -10.98
CA ARG A 24 7.52 5.55 -9.97
C ARG A 24 8.36 6.82 -9.83
N GLY A 25 8.73 7.20 -8.61
CA GLY A 25 9.56 8.38 -8.39
C GLY A 25 10.10 8.44 -6.97
N LEU A 26 11.16 9.20 -6.75
CA LEU A 26 11.72 9.44 -5.42
C LEU A 26 10.91 10.53 -4.71
N LEU A 27 10.35 10.21 -3.55
CA LEU A 27 9.71 11.23 -2.70
C LEU A 27 10.80 12.07 -2.05
N LYS A 28 10.98 13.29 -2.52
CA LYS A 28 12.03 14.19 -2.03
C LYS A 28 11.67 14.75 -0.66
N GLU A 29 10.46 15.29 -0.55
CA GLU A 29 9.94 15.93 0.66
C GLU A 29 8.42 15.92 0.66
N TYR A 30 7.84 16.18 1.82
CA TYR A 30 6.42 16.47 1.96
C TYR A 30 6.24 17.75 2.78
N ASN A 31 5.21 18.52 2.46
CA ASN A 31 4.87 19.77 3.12
C ASN A 31 3.43 19.74 3.60
N SER A 32 3.19 20.17 4.84
CA SER A 32 1.84 20.32 5.41
C SER A 32 1.45 21.79 5.49
N GLU A 33 0.34 22.17 4.87
CA GLU A 33 -0.17 23.53 4.85
C GLU A 33 -1.60 23.58 5.40
N LYS A 34 -1.88 24.56 6.26
CA LYS A 34 -3.26 24.87 6.65
C LYS A 34 -3.88 25.74 5.57
N VAL A 35 -4.93 25.24 4.94
CA VAL A 35 -5.68 25.96 3.93
C VAL A 35 -6.99 26.44 4.53
N SER A 36 -7.17 27.76 4.53
CA SER A 36 -8.42 28.41 4.91
C SER A 36 -9.14 28.82 3.61
N PRO A 37 -10.30 28.24 3.29
CA PRO A 37 -11.04 28.61 2.09
C PRO A 37 -11.42 30.09 2.10
N ASP A 38 -11.16 30.79 1.00
CA ASP A 38 -11.67 32.14 0.79
C ASP A 38 -13.20 32.12 0.83
N GLY A 39 -13.79 32.67 1.89
CA GLY A 39 -15.23 32.64 2.15
C GLY A 39 -15.66 32.04 3.49
N GLY A 40 -14.72 31.75 4.40
CA GLY A 40 -15.04 31.34 5.77
C GLY A 40 -15.40 29.86 5.92
N GLY A 41 -14.96 29.03 4.97
CA GLY A 41 -15.06 27.57 5.10
C GLY A 41 -14.19 27.03 6.23
N ARG A 42 -14.44 25.77 6.64
CA ARG A 42 -13.65 25.10 7.67
C ARG A 42 -12.20 24.97 7.21
N GLU A 43 -11.27 25.40 8.04
CA GLU A 43 -9.84 25.18 7.81
C GLU A 43 -9.55 23.68 7.72
N TYR A 44 -8.73 23.30 6.74
CA TYR A 44 -8.26 21.93 6.60
C TYR A 44 -6.77 21.89 6.35
N MET A 45 -6.15 20.77 6.71
CA MET A 45 -4.74 20.54 6.44
C MET A 45 -4.61 19.89 5.06
N ARG A 46 -3.70 20.39 4.23
CA ARG A 46 -3.33 19.83 2.93
C ARG A 46 -1.89 19.35 3.00
N ILE A 47 -1.64 18.14 2.51
CA ILE A 47 -0.31 17.57 2.43
C ILE A 47 0.09 17.53 0.96
N THR A 48 1.25 18.13 0.68
CA THR A 48 1.86 18.23 -0.64
C THR A 48 3.06 17.30 -0.67
N PHE A 49 3.09 16.38 -1.63
CA PHE A 49 4.18 15.42 -1.83
C PHE A 49 4.95 15.82 -3.09
N ASP A 50 6.26 16.01 -2.96
CA ASP A 50 7.13 16.41 -4.06
C ASP A 50 8.00 15.25 -4.50
N PHE A 51 7.82 14.83 -5.76
CA PHE A 51 8.52 13.72 -6.38
C PHE A 51 9.54 14.21 -7.41
N ILE A 52 10.67 13.53 -7.44
CA ILE A 52 11.72 13.68 -8.46
C ILE A 52 12.03 12.32 -9.09
N ASP A 53 12.80 12.33 -10.18
CA ASP A 53 13.19 11.13 -10.93
C ASP A 53 11.98 10.28 -11.34
N LEU A 54 10.94 10.93 -11.88
CA LEU A 54 9.74 10.22 -12.31
C LEU A 54 9.98 9.31 -13.51
N GLU A 55 9.58 8.06 -13.34
CA GLU A 55 9.32 7.08 -14.38
C GLU A 55 7.80 6.91 -14.52
N VAL A 56 7.23 7.53 -15.56
CA VAL A 56 5.79 7.46 -15.83
C VAL A 56 5.45 6.12 -16.48
N MET A 57 4.59 5.33 -15.84
CA MET A 57 4.13 4.03 -16.33
C MET A 57 2.79 4.15 -17.06
N GLU A 58 1.87 4.92 -16.49
CA GLU A 58 0.54 5.14 -17.02
C GLU A 58 0.14 6.61 -16.84
N SER A 59 -0.34 7.23 -17.91
CA SER A 59 -0.82 8.61 -17.90
C SER A 59 -1.93 8.76 -18.93
N MET A 60 -2.89 9.64 -18.66
CA MET A 60 -3.93 9.96 -19.65
C MET A 60 -3.36 10.77 -20.82
N GLU A 61 -2.29 11.51 -20.55
CA GLU A 61 -1.60 12.35 -21.53
C GLU A 61 -0.10 12.23 -21.33
N PRO A 62 0.70 12.36 -22.41
CA PRO A 62 2.15 12.34 -22.31
C PRO A 62 2.65 13.32 -21.24
N TYR A 63 3.35 12.80 -20.24
CA TYR A 63 3.91 13.59 -19.15
C TYR A 63 5.44 13.57 -19.24
N PRO A 64 6.07 14.59 -19.85
CA PRO A 64 7.51 14.60 -20.11
C PRO A 64 8.34 15.11 -18.93
N PHE A 65 7.71 15.51 -17.82
CA PHE A 65 8.41 16.14 -16.70
C PHE A 65 8.95 15.08 -15.73
N PRO A 66 10.22 15.20 -15.30
CA PRO A 66 10.83 14.28 -14.34
C PRO A 66 10.43 14.57 -12.88
N ILE A 67 9.52 15.52 -12.66
CA ILE A 67 9.03 15.95 -11.35
C ILE A 67 7.50 15.94 -11.33
N ALA A 68 6.93 15.70 -10.15
CA ALA A 68 5.49 15.77 -9.94
C ALA A 68 5.20 16.19 -8.51
N THR A 69 4.14 16.99 -8.35
CA THR A 69 3.64 17.39 -7.04
C THR A 69 2.22 16.89 -6.89
N LEU A 70 1.96 16.14 -5.82
CA LEU A 70 0.63 15.64 -5.49
C LEU A 70 0.10 16.34 -4.24
N GLN A 71 -1.15 16.78 -4.27
CA GLN A 71 -1.80 17.43 -3.14
C GLN A 71 -2.97 16.58 -2.65
N ILE A 72 -2.97 16.25 -1.36
CA ILE A 72 -4.01 15.42 -0.73
C ILE A 72 -4.44 16.10 0.57
N SER A 73 -5.74 16.34 0.72
CA SER A 73 -6.29 16.88 1.97
C SER A 73 -6.21 15.85 3.07
N TYR A 74 -5.58 16.21 4.19
CA TYR A 74 -5.49 15.38 5.39
C TYR A 74 -6.85 15.26 6.07
N SER A 75 -7.16 14.06 6.54
CA SER A 75 -8.38 13.77 7.28
C SER A 75 -8.13 12.66 8.29
N THR A 76 -8.72 12.74 9.48
CA THR A 76 -8.75 11.63 10.44
C THR A 76 -9.97 10.73 10.27
N ALA A 77 -10.91 11.10 9.39
CA ALA A 77 -12.10 10.31 9.11
C ALA A 77 -11.77 9.14 8.17
N THR A 78 -12.44 8.01 8.43
CA THR A 78 -12.41 6.83 7.56
C THR A 78 -13.08 7.12 6.22
N GLU A 79 -12.82 6.29 5.21
CA GLU A 79 -13.47 6.35 3.89
C GLU A 79 -13.17 7.66 3.14
N THR A 80 -12.01 8.26 3.39
CA THR A 80 -11.53 9.46 2.70
C THR A 80 -10.36 9.14 1.77
N ARG A 81 -10.03 10.03 0.82
CA ARG A 81 -8.83 9.87 -0.03
C ARG A 81 -7.55 9.72 0.81
N TRP A 82 -7.49 10.43 1.94
CA TRP A 82 -6.40 10.30 2.89
C TRP A 82 -6.37 8.93 3.55
N ASP A 83 -7.52 8.41 3.99
CA ASP A 83 -7.62 7.06 4.57
C ASP A 83 -7.19 5.98 3.57
N ALA A 84 -7.62 6.07 2.31
CA ALA A 84 -7.18 5.17 1.25
C ALA A 84 -5.65 5.18 1.07
N LEU A 85 -5.04 6.37 1.02
CA LEU A 85 -3.59 6.50 0.99
C LEU A 85 -2.93 5.91 2.24
N ALA A 86 -3.40 6.30 3.43
CA ALA A 86 -2.81 5.85 4.69
C ALA A 86 -2.88 4.32 4.85
N GLN A 87 -3.96 3.68 4.40
CA GLN A 87 -4.08 2.22 4.37
C GLN A 87 -3.10 1.59 3.38
N SER A 88 -2.93 2.18 2.20
CA SER A 88 -1.92 1.71 1.25
C SER A 88 -0.50 1.84 1.79
N ILE A 89 -0.17 2.92 2.51
CA ILE A 89 1.14 3.11 3.17
C ILE A 89 1.32 2.11 4.33
N LYS A 90 0.27 1.75 5.06
CA LYS A 90 0.34 0.71 6.10
C LYS A 90 0.59 -0.68 5.52
N ARG A 91 -0.04 -0.99 4.38
CA ARG A 91 0.20 -2.24 3.64
C ARG A 91 1.64 -2.27 3.12
N VAL A 92 1.97 -1.22 2.39
CA VAL A 92 3.27 -0.54 2.25
C VAL A 92 4.43 -0.94 3.17
N VAL A 93 4.59 -0.09 4.16
CA VAL A 93 5.72 0.02 5.08
C VAL A 93 5.58 -0.91 6.28
N GLY A 94 4.36 -1.36 6.58
CA GLY A 94 4.03 -2.16 7.75
C GLY A 94 3.30 -1.36 8.84
N LEU A 95 3.44 -1.79 10.09
CA LEU A 95 2.63 -1.31 11.21
C LEU A 95 3.11 0.04 11.74
N ASN A 96 2.18 0.98 11.93
CA ASN A 96 2.40 2.35 12.42
C ASN A 96 3.39 3.19 11.58
N PRO A 97 3.21 3.27 10.25
CA PRO A 97 4.11 4.03 9.42
C PRO A 97 3.88 5.54 9.63
N THR A 98 4.97 6.26 9.54
CA THR A 98 5.02 7.72 9.47
C THR A 98 5.36 8.14 8.03
N LEU A 99 5.11 9.41 7.67
CA LEU A 99 5.46 9.88 6.33
C LEU A 99 6.98 9.95 6.16
N GLU A 100 7.71 10.14 7.23
CA GLU A 100 9.17 10.14 7.32
C GLU A 100 9.76 8.80 6.86
N ASP A 101 9.07 7.68 7.11
CA ASP A 101 9.53 6.35 6.74
C ASP A 101 9.56 6.11 5.22
N ILE A 102 8.85 6.96 4.45
CA ILE A 102 8.76 6.86 2.99
C ILE A 102 9.57 7.96 2.28
N VAL A 103 9.91 9.06 2.97
CA VAL A 103 10.73 10.15 2.41
C VAL A 103 12.14 9.65 2.04
N GLY A 104 12.66 10.13 0.92
CA GLY A 104 13.98 9.78 0.38
C GLY A 104 14.03 8.43 -0.33
N LYS A 105 12.91 7.70 -0.39
CA LYS A 105 12.81 6.40 -1.07
C LYS A 105 12.12 6.55 -2.42
N THR A 106 12.47 5.67 -3.35
CA THR A 106 11.73 5.51 -4.61
C THR A 106 10.42 4.80 -4.34
N GLN A 107 9.32 5.32 -4.86
CA GLN A 107 7.97 4.86 -4.56
C GLN A 107 7.19 4.69 -5.85
N GLU A 108 6.33 3.68 -5.90
CA GLU A 108 5.37 3.52 -6.98
C GLU A 108 3.99 3.95 -6.49
N TRP A 109 3.38 4.90 -7.20
CA TRP A 109 2.07 5.44 -6.89
C TRP A 109 1.13 5.14 -8.04
N ALA A 110 -0.10 4.76 -7.71
CA ALA A 110 -1.17 4.55 -8.68
C ALA A 110 -2.47 5.18 -8.21
N TYR A 111 -3.26 5.64 -9.17
CA TYR A 111 -4.60 6.16 -8.97
C TYR A 111 -5.58 4.99 -9.12
N LEU A 112 -5.94 4.38 -8.00
CA LEU A 112 -6.67 3.11 -7.94
C LEU A 112 -8.05 3.31 -7.32
N GLU A 113 -8.97 2.40 -7.63
CA GLU A 113 -10.30 2.38 -7.02
C GLU A 113 -10.21 2.18 -5.50
N ALA A 114 -10.94 3.01 -4.77
CA ALA A 114 -11.11 2.97 -3.33
C ALA A 114 -12.57 3.24 -2.95
N THR A 115 -13.02 2.67 -1.84
CA THR A 115 -14.35 2.96 -1.29
C THR A 115 -14.27 4.28 -0.52
N LEU A 116 -14.84 5.34 -1.10
CA LEU A 116 -14.84 6.67 -0.52
C LEU A 116 -16.27 7.09 -0.16
N ARG A 117 -16.40 7.80 0.95
CA ARG A 117 -17.65 8.41 1.36
C ARG A 117 -17.84 9.71 0.58
N ALA A 118 -18.87 9.73 -0.26
CA ALA A 118 -19.21 10.90 -1.07
C ALA A 118 -20.70 11.19 -1.00
N GLN A 119 -21.07 12.44 -1.28
CA GLN A 119 -22.46 12.83 -1.38
C GLN A 119 -22.95 12.52 -2.80
N VAL A 120 -23.84 11.54 -2.92
CA VAL A 120 -24.52 11.17 -4.16
C VAL A 120 -25.99 11.54 -3.99
N GLU A 121 -26.51 12.41 -4.86
CA GLU A 121 -27.91 12.88 -4.80
C GLU A 121 -28.32 13.44 -3.44
N GLY A 122 -27.40 14.14 -2.75
CA GLY A 122 -27.65 14.73 -1.44
C GLY A 122 -27.47 13.77 -0.26
N VAL A 123 -27.32 12.47 -0.50
CA VAL A 123 -27.14 11.44 0.52
C VAL A 123 -25.67 11.04 0.62
N TRP A 124 -25.15 10.97 1.85
CA TRP A 124 -23.81 10.43 2.09
C TRP A 124 -23.83 8.91 1.92
N THR A 125 -23.14 8.42 0.89
CA THR A 125 -23.02 7.00 0.61
C THR A 125 -21.57 6.62 0.30
N ASN A 126 -21.26 5.36 0.48
CA ASN A 126 -19.98 4.79 0.09
C ASN A 126 -20.03 4.45 -1.39
N THR A 127 -19.14 5.05 -2.15
CA THR A 127 -19.05 4.87 -3.60
C THR A 127 -17.62 4.56 -4.01
N LYS A 128 -17.48 3.83 -5.11
CA LYS A 128 -16.19 3.51 -5.69
C LYS A 128 -15.68 4.75 -6.42
N GLN A 129 -14.57 5.29 -5.94
CA GLN A 129 -13.90 6.43 -6.52
C GLN A 129 -12.41 6.17 -6.56
N GLU A 130 -11.74 6.80 -7.50
CA GLU A 130 -10.29 6.68 -7.61
C GLU A 130 -9.59 7.56 -6.56
N ALA A 131 -8.53 7.02 -5.96
CA ALA A 131 -7.67 7.71 -5.02
C ALA A 131 -6.21 7.29 -5.24
N TRP A 132 -5.29 8.20 -4.92
CA TRP A 132 -3.86 7.88 -4.90
C TRP A 132 -3.56 6.87 -3.80
N GLN A 133 -2.87 5.80 -4.18
CA GLN A 133 -2.41 4.75 -3.30
C GLN A 133 -0.93 4.47 -3.57
N LEU A 134 -0.17 4.21 -2.51
CA LEU A 134 1.19 3.70 -2.56
C LEU A 134 1.13 2.21 -2.91
N VAL A 135 1.74 1.84 -4.04
CA VAL A 135 1.75 0.47 -4.58
C VAL A 135 2.98 -0.28 -4.08
N SER A 136 4.15 0.36 -4.13
CA SER A 136 5.41 -0.24 -3.69
C SER A 136 6.41 0.83 -3.23
N LEU A 137 7.39 0.41 -2.44
CA LEU A 137 8.45 1.25 -1.88
C LEU A 137 9.80 0.57 -2.08
N ALA A 138 10.74 1.24 -2.74
CA ALA A 138 12.09 0.70 -2.92
C ALA A 138 12.80 0.63 -1.57
N GLY A 139 13.39 -0.53 -1.28
CA GLY A 139 14.01 -0.82 0.02
C GLY A 139 13.02 -1.13 1.15
N THR A 140 11.73 -1.26 0.86
CA THR A 140 10.73 -1.76 1.80
C THR A 140 9.71 -2.54 0.98
N VAL A 141 9.89 -3.86 0.91
CA VAL A 141 9.03 -4.72 0.10
C VAL A 141 7.61 -4.53 0.55
N SER A 142 6.82 -3.92 -0.32
CA SER A 142 5.39 -4.04 -0.25
C SER A 142 4.89 -4.38 -1.61
N GLY A 143 4.37 -5.60 -1.65
CA GLY A 143 3.85 -6.24 -2.83
C GLY A 143 2.70 -5.43 -3.39
N ASN A 144 2.91 -4.93 -4.60
CA ASN A 144 2.04 -5.22 -5.72
C ASN A 144 2.83 -5.03 -7.01
N GLY A 145 3.63 -6.04 -7.36
CA GLY A 145 4.32 -6.09 -8.64
C GLY A 145 5.57 -6.98 -8.64
N VAL A 146 5.36 -8.30 -8.73
CA VAL A 146 6.38 -9.35 -9.04
C VAL A 146 7.31 -9.76 -7.89
N ASP A 147 6.82 -9.81 -6.65
CA ASP A 147 7.44 -10.61 -5.57
C ASP A 147 6.42 -11.23 -4.60
N ASP A 148 5.18 -11.43 -5.03
CA ASP A 148 4.10 -12.05 -4.24
C ASP A 148 4.41 -13.50 -3.79
N GLY A 149 5.53 -14.07 -4.25
CA GLY A 149 5.98 -15.39 -3.86
C GLY A 149 6.92 -15.41 -2.67
N ILE A 150 7.69 -14.35 -2.37
CA ILE A 150 8.76 -14.48 -1.37
C ILE A 150 8.21 -14.54 0.05
N ASP A 151 7.24 -13.70 0.39
CA ASP A 151 6.61 -13.72 1.70
C ASP A 151 5.83 -15.02 1.92
N ASP A 152 5.09 -15.48 0.91
CA ASP A 152 4.36 -16.75 0.97
C ASP A 152 5.34 -17.95 0.99
N HIS A 153 6.51 -17.84 0.34
CA HIS A 153 7.59 -18.85 0.40
C HIS A 153 8.27 -18.87 1.78
N VAL A 154 8.59 -17.72 2.36
CA VAL A 154 9.14 -17.62 3.72
C VAL A 154 8.16 -18.19 4.75
N LEU A 155 6.86 -17.93 4.59
CA LEU A 155 5.81 -18.53 5.41
C LEU A 155 5.75 -20.06 5.24
N ALA A 156 5.84 -20.56 4.00
CA ALA A 156 5.90 -21.99 3.72
C ALA A 156 7.16 -22.67 4.30
N LEU A 157 8.30 -21.98 4.33
CA LEU A 157 9.52 -22.45 4.97
C LEU A 157 9.40 -22.49 6.49
N LEU A 158 8.58 -21.62 7.08
CA LEU A 158 8.38 -21.49 8.52
C LEU A 158 7.37 -22.49 9.09
N ASP A 159 6.38 -22.90 8.30
CA ASP A 159 5.30 -23.77 8.76
C ASP A 159 5.80 -25.11 9.32
N GLY A 160 5.39 -25.43 10.54
CA GLY A 160 5.79 -26.63 11.26
C GLY A 160 7.25 -26.65 11.71
N LYS A 161 7.94 -25.50 11.78
CA LYS A 161 9.34 -25.43 12.22
C LYS A 161 9.52 -24.65 13.52
N THR A 162 10.57 -25.00 14.25
CA THR A 162 11.07 -24.18 15.36
C THR A 162 11.83 -22.97 14.81
N GLU A 163 12.06 -21.95 15.63
CA GLU A 163 12.87 -20.78 15.26
C GLU A 163 14.25 -21.16 14.71
N GLN A 164 14.92 -22.12 15.37
CA GLN A 164 16.26 -22.54 15.00
C GLN A 164 16.28 -23.27 13.65
N ASP A 165 15.32 -24.17 13.43
CA ASP A 165 15.19 -24.92 12.18
C ASP A 165 14.78 -24.02 11.02
N PHE A 166 13.90 -23.05 11.29
CA PHE A 166 13.49 -22.05 10.32
C PHE A 166 14.69 -21.24 9.81
N TYR A 167 15.49 -20.62 10.70
CA TYR A 167 16.63 -19.82 10.24
C TYR A 167 17.69 -20.65 9.52
N ALA A 168 17.89 -21.91 9.92
CA ALA A 168 18.82 -22.81 9.23
C ALA A 168 18.38 -23.06 7.77
N VAL A 169 17.09 -23.26 7.53
CA VAL A 169 16.52 -23.45 6.19
C VAL A 169 16.47 -22.13 5.41
N LEU A 170 16.08 -21.04 6.07
CA LEU A 170 15.96 -19.70 5.48
C LEU A 170 17.29 -19.22 4.89
N TYR A 171 18.41 -19.39 5.61
CA TYR A 171 19.73 -18.99 5.12
C TYR A 171 20.32 -19.92 4.05
N ALA A 172 19.78 -21.13 3.90
CA ALA A 172 20.18 -22.09 2.88
C ALA A 172 19.37 -21.95 1.58
N ASP A 173 18.21 -21.30 1.64
CA ASP A 173 17.29 -21.17 0.51
C ASP A 173 17.80 -20.19 -0.57
N GLU A 174 17.87 -20.67 -1.80
CA GLU A 174 18.40 -19.89 -2.94
C GLU A 174 17.48 -18.75 -3.38
N LEU A 175 16.17 -18.87 -3.14
CA LEU A 175 15.23 -17.79 -3.42
C LEU A 175 15.41 -16.70 -2.38
N VAL A 176 15.38 -17.05 -1.08
CA VAL A 176 15.56 -16.08 0.01
C VAL A 176 16.91 -15.36 -0.08
N ARG A 177 17.97 -16.02 -0.52
CA ARG A 177 19.28 -15.39 -0.74
C ARG A 177 19.30 -14.31 -1.84
N LYS A 178 18.34 -14.33 -2.77
CA LYS A 178 18.17 -13.28 -3.77
C LYS A 178 17.46 -12.04 -3.20
N HIS A 179 16.97 -12.13 -1.96
CA HIS A 179 16.25 -11.11 -1.21
C HIS A 179 17.08 -10.67 0.02
N PRO A 180 18.11 -9.83 -0.17
CA PRO A 180 19.01 -9.39 0.91
C PRO A 180 18.29 -8.70 2.08
N GLU A 181 17.13 -8.11 1.84
CA GLU A 181 16.24 -7.53 2.83
C GLU A 181 15.63 -8.56 3.80
N THR A 182 15.19 -9.72 3.30
CA THR A 182 14.69 -10.82 4.12
C THR A 182 15.82 -11.40 4.98
N ILE A 183 17.03 -11.49 4.41
CA ILE A 183 18.24 -11.91 5.12
C ILE A 183 18.63 -10.91 6.20
N SER A 184 18.54 -9.59 5.95
CA SER A 184 18.81 -8.55 6.95
C SER A 184 17.80 -8.63 8.10
N ALA A 185 16.51 -8.71 7.78
CA ALA A 185 15.44 -8.83 8.78
C ALA A 185 15.56 -10.12 9.62
N ALA A 186 16.00 -11.22 9.00
CA ALA A 186 16.30 -12.47 9.69
C ALA A 186 17.53 -12.35 10.61
N THR A 187 18.58 -11.65 10.15
CA THR A 187 19.82 -11.42 10.91
C THR A 187 19.55 -10.57 12.15
N GLU A 188 18.69 -9.55 12.00
CA GLU A 188 18.26 -8.64 13.06
C GLU A 188 17.20 -9.25 13.99
N ARG A 189 16.75 -10.49 13.72
CA ARG A 189 15.67 -11.19 14.44
C ARG A 189 14.34 -10.43 14.47
N LEU A 190 14.10 -9.59 13.47
CA LEU A 190 12.87 -8.81 13.33
C LEU A 190 11.79 -9.56 12.55
N LEU A 191 12.17 -10.59 11.79
CA LEU A 191 11.28 -11.32 10.89
C LEU A 191 10.14 -12.05 11.62
N LEU A 192 10.44 -12.93 12.59
CA LEU A 192 9.42 -13.69 13.31
C LEU A 192 8.47 -12.82 14.16
N PRO A 193 8.97 -11.85 14.96
CA PRO A 193 8.10 -10.92 15.68
C PRO A 193 7.18 -10.10 14.76
N ALA A 194 7.67 -9.73 13.56
CA ALA A 194 6.86 -9.02 12.59
C ALA A 194 5.72 -9.88 12.04
N LEU A 195 6.00 -11.15 11.69
CA LEU A 195 5.00 -12.10 11.19
C LEU A 195 3.95 -12.48 12.26
N GLU A 196 4.37 -12.64 13.51
CA GLU A 196 3.48 -12.94 14.64
C GLU A 196 2.56 -11.74 14.93
N LYS A 197 3.11 -10.52 14.97
CA LYS A 197 2.34 -9.29 15.16
C LYS A 197 1.38 -9.02 13.99
N ALA A 198 1.73 -9.46 12.78
CA ALA A 198 0.88 -9.38 11.61
C ALA A 198 -0.24 -10.44 11.59
N GLY A 199 -0.31 -11.33 12.59
CA GLY A 199 -1.28 -12.43 12.62
C GLY A 199 -1.09 -13.43 11.49
N ARG A 200 0.11 -13.52 10.91
CA ARG A 200 0.42 -14.45 9.81
C ARG A 200 0.92 -15.80 10.32
N ILE A 201 1.42 -15.84 11.54
CA ILE A 201 1.90 -17.04 12.20
C ILE A 201 1.48 -17.06 13.67
N THR A 202 1.39 -18.26 14.24
CA THR A 202 1.22 -18.50 15.67
C THR A 202 2.23 -19.50 16.17
N ARG A 203 2.72 -19.27 17.39
CA ARG A 203 3.63 -20.19 18.06
C ARG A 203 2.86 -21.08 19.03
N ASP A 204 3.08 -22.38 18.96
CA ASP A 204 2.51 -23.33 19.92
C ASP A 204 3.35 -23.45 21.20
N THR A 205 2.87 -24.27 22.13
CA THR A 205 3.52 -24.56 23.41
C THR A 205 4.86 -25.31 23.28
N GLU A 206 5.11 -25.96 22.14
CA GLU A 206 6.35 -26.67 21.84
C GLU A 206 7.36 -25.76 21.12
N GLY A 207 6.96 -24.52 20.81
CA GLY A 207 7.78 -23.52 20.18
C GLY A 207 7.85 -23.62 18.65
N ILE A 208 6.91 -24.35 18.05
CA ILE A 208 6.75 -24.53 16.61
C ILE A 208 5.83 -23.43 16.07
N TYR A 209 6.18 -22.90 14.90
CA TYR A 209 5.38 -21.88 14.20
C TYR A 209 4.43 -22.53 13.20
N HIS A 210 3.17 -22.06 13.21
CA HIS A 210 2.11 -22.47 12.31
C HIS A 210 1.61 -21.24 11.54
N ILE A 211 1.42 -21.38 10.22
CA ILE A 211 0.86 -20.30 9.41
C ILE A 211 -0.63 -20.11 9.70
N GLN A 212 -1.07 -18.86 9.83
CA GLN A 212 -2.50 -18.55 9.89
C GLN A 212 -3.06 -18.41 8.47
N PRO A 213 -4.23 -18.98 8.19
CA PRO A 213 -4.93 -18.73 6.94
C PRO A 213 -5.25 -17.23 6.85
N LYS A 214 -4.94 -16.59 5.71
CA LYS A 214 -5.34 -15.20 5.42
C LYS A 214 -6.83 -15.05 5.76
N GLU A 215 -7.13 -14.30 6.81
CA GLU A 215 -8.51 -14.01 7.21
C GLU A 215 -9.18 -13.24 6.06
N GLY A 216 -10.06 -13.94 5.35
CA GLY A 216 -10.56 -13.56 4.02
C GLY A 216 -11.15 -14.73 3.23
N ALA A 217 -10.89 -15.98 3.62
CA ALA A 217 -11.71 -17.11 3.21
C ALA A 217 -12.82 -17.32 4.25
N THR A 218 -14.03 -16.86 3.93
CA THR A 218 -15.25 -17.19 4.68
C THR A 218 -15.29 -18.69 4.95
N PRO A 219 -15.45 -19.15 6.20
CA PRO A 219 -15.76 -20.55 6.44
C PRO A 219 -17.12 -20.82 5.80
N ALA A 220 -17.15 -21.72 4.83
CA ALA A 220 -18.38 -22.29 4.32
C ALA A 220 -19.22 -22.75 5.52
N GLU A 221 -20.38 -22.12 5.68
CA GLU A 221 -21.39 -22.46 6.67
C GLU A 221 -21.83 -23.91 6.42
N ALA A 222 -21.21 -24.81 7.16
CA ALA A 222 -21.56 -26.21 7.22
C ALA A 222 -22.91 -26.36 7.93
N ALA A 223 -23.88 -26.88 7.17
CA ALA A 223 -24.93 -27.78 7.62
C ALA A 223 -25.72 -27.41 8.89
N LEU A 224 -26.87 -26.77 8.70
CA LEU A 224 -28.02 -26.96 9.59
C LEU A 224 -29.02 -27.95 8.93
N PRO A 225 -29.55 -28.94 9.68
CA PRO A 225 -30.48 -29.95 9.15
C PRO A 225 -31.86 -29.35 8.84
N PRO A 226 -32.66 -29.98 7.96
CA PRO A 226 -33.99 -29.48 7.59
C PRO A 226 -34.94 -29.53 8.79
N VAL A 227 -35.51 -28.38 9.14
CA VAL A 227 -36.59 -28.28 10.13
C VAL A 227 -37.87 -28.77 9.47
N THR A 228 -38.37 -29.91 9.96
CA THR A 228 -39.67 -30.49 9.66
C THR A 228 -40.77 -29.49 10.04
N GLN A 229 -41.64 -29.13 9.08
CA GLN A 229 -42.90 -28.46 9.38
C GLN A 229 -43.88 -29.46 10.02
N PRO A 230 -44.60 -29.11 11.09
CA PRO A 230 -45.84 -29.77 11.43
C PRO A 230 -47.04 -29.03 10.82
N GLU A 231 -48.04 -29.83 10.43
CA GLU A 231 -49.39 -29.43 9.99
C GLU A 231 -50.13 -28.56 11.01
#